data_AF-A0A6J7QXC7-F1
#
_entry.id   AF-A0A6J7QXC7-F1
#
_cell.length_a   1.000
_cell.length_b   1.000
_cell.length_c   1.000
_cell.angle_alpha   90.00
_cell.angle_beta   90.00
_cell.angle_gamma   90.00
#
_symmetry.space_group_name_H-M   'P 1'
#
loop_
_entity.id
_entity.type
_entity.pdbx_description
1 polymer ?
#
loop_
_entity_poly.entity_id
_entity_poly.type
_entity_poly.pdbx_seq_one_letter_code
_entity_poly.pdbx_strand_id
1 'polypeptide(L)'
;MGAELRRSARPGDLVVVCPDQLGPAIQRLAPTDVRVVRTPDLGDPRFVDWVDYADRQAASSVSVVADRILATAGTGTIWLVWSGSYRLAGPQCDELAGRLSAIRPGTSPEVQADPAKYFESASLIRLVAR
;
A
#
# COMPACT_ATOMS: atom_id res chain seq x y z
N MET A 1 8.72 -2.41 -9.12
CA MET A 1 7.32 -2.06 -8.78
C MET A 1 6.51 -1.67 -10.00
N GLY A 2 6.74 -0.50 -10.63
CA GLY A 2 5.91 -0.04 -11.76
C GLY A 2 5.78 -1.05 -12.91
N ALA A 3 6.88 -1.67 -13.32
CA ALA A 3 6.87 -2.72 -14.35
C ALA A 3 5.96 -3.91 -13.97
N GLU A 4 5.97 -4.31 -12.69
CA GLU A 4 5.15 -5.42 -12.22
C GLU A 4 3.66 -5.07 -12.16
N LEU A 5 3.34 -3.89 -11.62
CA LEU A 5 1.96 -3.39 -11.60
C LEU A 5 1.39 -3.30 -13.02
N ARG A 6 2.16 -2.81 -14.00
CA ARG A 6 1.73 -2.75 -15.41
C ARG A 6 1.55 -4.11 -16.06
N ARG A 7 2.34 -5.09 -15.66
CA ARG A 7 2.25 -6.45 -16.20
C ARG A 7 1.01 -7.19 -15.67
N SER A 8 0.75 -7.04 -14.37
CA SER A 8 -0.07 -8.02 -13.64
C SER A 8 -1.34 -7.44 -13.04
N ALA A 9 -1.40 -6.14 -12.71
CA ALA A 9 -2.63 -5.54 -12.20
C ALA A 9 -3.70 -5.47 -13.32
N ARG A 10 -4.96 -5.53 -12.91
CA ARG A 10 -6.12 -5.53 -13.82
C ARG A 10 -7.15 -4.49 -13.40
N PRO A 11 -7.99 -4.00 -14.32
CA PRO A 11 -9.15 -3.20 -13.97
C PRO A 11 -9.99 -3.88 -12.86
N GLY A 12 -10.33 -3.12 -11.82
CA GLY A 12 -11.02 -3.64 -10.63
C GLY A 12 -10.10 -4.04 -9.47
N ASP A 13 -8.79 -4.14 -9.70
CA ASP A 13 -7.82 -4.26 -8.61
C ASP A 13 -7.64 -2.93 -7.86
N LEU A 14 -7.09 -3.03 -6.64
CA LEU A 14 -6.77 -1.89 -5.79
C LEU A 14 -5.28 -1.88 -5.45
N VAL A 15 -4.58 -0.80 -5.81
CA VAL A 15 -3.21 -0.55 -5.35
C VAL A 15 -3.28 0.30 -4.08
N VAL A 16 -2.66 -0.18 -3.01
CA VAL A 16 -2.58 0.52 -1.72
C VAL A 16 -1.12 0.85 -1.46
N VAL A 17 -0.83 2.08 -1.03
CA VAL A 17 0.50 2.48 -0.59
C VAL A 17 0.53 2.72 0.92
N CYS A 18 1.56 2.20 1.60
CA CYS A 18 1.82 2.45 3.01
C CYS A 18 3.33 2.61 3.29
N PRO A 19 3.83 3.78 3.67
CA PRO A 19 3.08 5.00 3.95
C PRO A 19 2.60 5.76 2.70
N ASP A 20 1.79 6.78 2.89
CA ASP A 20 1.41 7.78 1.88
C ASP A 20 2.62 8.44 1.20
N GLN A 21 3.78 8.51 1.87
CA GLN A 21 5.05 8.97 1.30
C GLN A 21 5.47 8.23 0.01
N LEU A 22 5.07 6.96 -0.14
CA LEU A 22 5.33 6.18 -1.35
C LEU A 22 4.38 6.55 -2.51
N GLY A 23 3.25 7.20 -2.20
CA GLY A 23 2.14 7.47 -3.10
C GLY A 23 2.51 8.20 -4.38
N PRO A 24 3.20 9.35 -4.33
CA PRO A 24 3.47 10.13 -5.54
C PRO A 24 4.29 9.34 -6.58
N ALA A 25 5.22 8.50 -6.15
CA ALA A 25 6.01 7.67 -7.05
C ALA A 25 5.15 6.56 -7.66
N ILE A 26 4.37 5.85 -6.84
CA ILE A 26 3.52 4.74 -7.31
C ILE A 26 2.42 5.23 -8.24
N GLN A 27 1.79 6.36 -7.96
CA GLN A 27 0.75 6.94 -8.81
C GLN A 27 1.24 7.22 -10.24
N ARG A 28 2.50 7.62 -10.41
CA ARG A 28 3.10 7.85 -11.75
C ARG A 28 3.46 6.55 -12.47
N LEU A 29 3.67 5.47 -11.69
CA LEU A 29 4.17 4.20 -12.20
C LEU A 29 3.06 3.16 -12.43
N ALA A 30 1.94 3.27 -11.72
CA ALA A 30 0.79 2.38 -11.86
C ALA A 30 0.10 2.54 -13.21
N PRO A 31 -0.62 1.51 -13.68
CA PRO A 31 -1.55 1.62 -14.80
C PRO A 31 -2.63 2.68 -14.56
N THR A 32 -3.08 3.34 -15.64
CA THR A 32 -4.10 4.41 -15.55
C THR A 32 -5.51 3.89 -15.30
N ASP A 33 -5.75 2.60 -15.51
CA ASP A 33 -7.03 1.90 -15.33
C ASP A 33 -7.16 1.18 -13.98
N VAL A 34 -6.16 1.32 -13.10
CA VAL A 34 -6.17 0.76 -11.75
C VAL A 34 -6.25 1.87 -10.72
N ARG A 35 -7.07 1.67 -9.68
CA ARG A 35 -7.21 2.63 -8.60
C ARG A 35 -6.03 2.52 -7.63
N VAL A 36 -5.35 3.64 -7.38
CA VAL A 36 -4.30 3.75 -6.35
C VAL A 36 -4.82 4.60 -5.20
N VAL A 37 -4.59 4.16 -3.95
CA VAL A 37 -4.99 4.87 -2.74
C VAL A 37 -3.85 4.88 -1.71
N ARG A 38 -3.82 5.92 -0.88
CA ARG A 38 -2.85 6.04 0.23
C ARG A 38 -3.45 5.66 1.58
N THR A 39 -2.65 5.14 2.49
CA THR A 39 -3.05 5.02 3.90
C THR A 39 -2.79 6.35 4.64
N PRO A 40 -3.55 6.64 5.72
CA PRO A 40 -4.64 5.86 6.28
C PRO A 40 -6.03 6.21 5.70
N ASP A 41 -6.16 7.30 4.95
CA ASP A 41 -7.46 7.86 4.53
C ASP A 41 -8.07 7.19 3.29
N LEU A 42 -7.31 6.34 2.57
CA LEU A 42 -7.65 5.79 1.25
C LEU A 42 -7.90 6.89 0.20
N GLY A 43 -7.29 8.06 0.43
CA GLY A 43 -7.37 9.22 -0.43
C GLY A 43 -6.40 9.16 -1.60
N ASP A 44 -6.31 10.30 -2.28
CA ASP A 44 -5.48 10.48 -3.47
C ASP A 44 -3.98 10.44 -3.13
N PRO A 45 -3.20 9.51 -3.71
CA PRO A 45 -1.78 9.35 -3.40
C PRO A 45 -0.86 10.36 -4.10
N ARG A 46 -1.37 11.29 -4.93
CA ARG A 46 -0.54 12.22 -5.71
C ARG A 46 0.31 13.18 -4.86
N PHE A 47 -0.15 13.47 -3.64
CA PHE A 47 0.52 14.40 -2.72
C PHE A 47 0.58 13.81 -1.32
N VAL A 48 1.62 14.20 -0.59
CA VAL A 48 1.74 13.97 0.86
C VAL A 48 1.37 15.28 1.54
N ASP A 49 0.41 15.23 2.45
CA ASP A 49 0.10 16.37 3.30
C ASP A 49 0.95 16.30 4.56
N TRP A 50 1.87 17.28 4.68
CA TRP A 50 2.82 17.37 5.77
C TRP A 50 2.32 18.19 6.96
N VAL A 51 1.24 18.95 6.81
CA VAL A 51 0.80 19.96 7.79
C VAL A 51 0.45 19.30 9.12
N ASP A 52 -0.29 18.20 9.09
CA ASP A 52 -0.79 17.44 10.24
C ASP A 52 -0.31 15.98 10.23
N TYR A 53 0.79 15.70 9.51
CA TYR A 53 1.22 14.32 9.21
C TYR A 53 1.38 13.44 10.45
N ALA A 54 2.09 13.94 11.46
CA ALA A 54 2.33 13.18 12.69
C ALA A 54 1.04 12.86 13.44
N ASP A 55 0.14 13.85 13.54
CA ASP A 55 -1.15 13.69 14.22
C ASP A 55 -2.06 12.73 13.47
N ARG A 56 -2.11 12.84 12.13
CA ARG A 56 -2.87 11.92 11.26
C ARG A 56 -2.39 10.48 11.38
N GLN A 57 -1.08 10.26 11.40
CA GLN A 57 -0.52 8.91 11.58
C GLN A 57 -0.81 8.38 12.98
N ALA A 58 -0.64 9.19 14.02
CA ALA A 58 -0.90 8.80 15.41
C ALA A 58 -2.37 8.48 15.69
N ALA A 59 -3.30 9.19 15.05
CA ALA A 59 -4.74 8.96 15.18
C ALA A 59 -5.27 7.78 14.36
N SER A 60 -4.45 7.20 13.47
CA SER A 60 -4.88 6.13 12.59
C SER A 60 -5.01 4.78 13.31
N SER A 61 -6.02 4.00 12.91
CA SER A 61 -6.23 2.64 13.40
C SER A 61 -6.00 1.65 12.27
N VAL A 62 -4.95 0.80 12.40
CA VAL A 62 -4.58 -0.18 11.37
C VAL A 62 -5.71 -1.17 11.08
N SER A 63 -6.46 -1.60 12.09
CA SER A 63 -7.60 -2.50 11.90
C SER A 63 -8.70 -1.86 11.05
N VAL A 64 -9.08 -0.62 11.36
CA VAL A 64 -10.09 0.14 10.59
C VAL A 64 -9.62 0.38 9.16
N VAL A 65 -8.33 0.71 8.97
CA VAL A 65 -7.75 0.90 7.64
C VAL A 65 -7.77 -0.40 6.84
N ALA A 66 -7.39 -1.53 7.44
CA ALA A 66 -7.43 -2.84 6.80
C ALA A 66 -8.86 -3.22 6.37
N ASP A 67 -9.85 -3.02 7.23
CA ASP A 67 -11.26 -3.32 6.94
C ASP A 67 -11.77 -2.46 5.77
N ARG A 68 -11.41 -1.16 5.75
CA ARG A 68 -11.74 -0.24 4.64
C ARG A 68 -11.07 -0.65 3.32
N ILE A 69 -9.82 -1.10 3.36
CA ILE A 69 -9.10 -1.61 2.18
C ILE A 69 -9.81 -2.85 1.62
N LEU A 70 -10.15 -3.81 2.48
CA LEU A 70 -10.84 -5.04 2.08
C LEU A 70 -12.21 -4.74 1.48
N ALA A 71 -12.98 -3.86 2.11
CA ALA A 71 -14.28 -3.41 1.60
C ALA A 71 -14.16 -2.70 0.25
N THR A 72 -13.16 -1.81 0.10
CA THR A 72 -12.93 -1.06 -1.15
C THR A 72 -12.48 -1.98 -2.28
N ALA A 73 -11.63 -2.97 -1.98
CA ALA A 73 -11.15 -3.92 -2.97
C ALA A 73 -12.24 -4.92 -3.42
N GLY A 74 -13.22 -5.23 -2.55
CA GLY A 74 -14.24 -6.22 -2.84
C GLY A 74 -13.61 -7.56 -3.26
N THR A 75 -13.96 -8.04 -4.45
CA THR A 75 -13.36 -9.25 -5.06
C THR A 75 -12.09 -8.99 -5.86
N GLY A 76 -11.69 -7.73 -6.06
CA GLY A 76 -10.46 -7.35 -6.77
C GLY A 76 -9.21 -7.69 -5.97
N THR A 77 -8.07 -7.82 -6.67
CA THR A 77 -6.77 -8.08 -6.03
C THR A 77 -6.29 -6.82 -5.31
N ILE A 78 -5.73 -6.98 -4.12
CA ILE A 78 -5.00 -5.90 -3.44
C ILE A 78 -3.52 -6.02 -3.81
N TRP A 79 -2.96 -4.92 -4.30
CA TRP A 79 -1.53 -4.73 -4.52
C TRP A 79 -1.01 -3.77 -3.45
N LEU A 80 -0.41 -4.30 -2.40
CA LEU A 80 0.13 -3.48 -1.32
C LEU A 80 1.60 -3.15 -1.59
N VAL A 81 1.87 -1.87 -1.85
CA VAL A 81 3.21 -1.30 -1.82
C VAL A 81 3.48 -0.80 -0.42
N TRP A 82 4.48 -1.35 0.27
CA TRP A 82 4.69 -0.99 1.66
C TRP A 82 6.14 -0.97 2.11
N SER A 83 6.39 -0.23 3.19
CA SER A 83 7.68 -0.21 3.88
C SER A 83 7.53 0.03 5.37
N GLY A 84 8.18 -0.82 6.17
CA GLY A 84 8.28 -0.69 7.62
C GLY A 84 9.39 0.27 8.09
N SER A 85 10.22 0.81 7.19
CA SER A 85 11.42 1.58 7.56
C SER A 85 11.18 3.07 7.82
N TYR A 86 9.96 3.58 7.55
CA TYR A 86 9.63 4.99 7.72
C TYR A 86 9.34 5.33 9.18
N ARG A 87 9.90 6.45 9.67
CA ARG A 87 9.91 6.82 11.10
C ARG A 87 8.54 6.87 11.77
N LEU A 88 7.55 7.52 11.15
CA LEU A 88 6.26 7.81 11.79
C LEU A 88 5.17 6.78 11.45
N ALA A 89 5.33 6.06 10.35
CA ALA A 89 4.30 5.19 9.79
C ALA A 89 4.75 3.73 9.60
N GLY A 90 6.06 3.46 9.68
CA GLY A 90 6.65 2.14 9.41
C GLY A 90 6.00 1.00 10.20
N PRO A 91 5.92 1.08 11.55
CA PRO A 91 5.30 0.03 12.35
C PRO A 91 3.84 -0.27 11.98
N GLN A 92 3.08 0.76 11.59
CA GLN A 92 1.69 0.60 11.15
C GLN A 92 1.60 -0.10 9.78
N CYS A 93 2.60 0.10 8.91
CA CYS A 93 2.66 -0.56 7.61
C CYS A 93 3.07 -2.03 7.71
N ASP A 94 3.98 -2.38 8.63
CA ASP A 94 4.26 -3.78 8.98
C ASP A 94 2.99 -4.48 9.48
N GLU A 95 2.28 -3.86 10.42
CA GLU A 95 1.05 -4.39 10.98
C GLU A 95 -0.04 -4.55 9.91
N LEU A 96 -0.21 -3.55 9.03
CA LEU A 96 -1.18 -3.58 7.95
C LEU A 96 -0.89 -4.73 6.97
N ALA A 97 0.37 -4.90 6.57
CA ALA A 97 0.78 -5.98 5.68
C ALA A 97 0.49 -7.36 6.30
N GLY A 98 0.82 -7.54 7.58
CA GLY A 98 0.52 -8.77 8.32
C GLY A 98 -0.99 -9.05 8.39
N ARG A 99 -1.78 -8.04 8.74
CA ARG A 99 -3.24 -8.18 8.89
C ARG A 99 -3.94 -8.53 7.59
N LEU A 100 -3.60 -7.84 6.50
CA LEU A 100 -4.16 -8.13 5.18
C LEU A 100 -3.78 -9.54 4.71
N SER A 101 -2.54 -9.97 4.95
CA SER A 101 -2.06 -11.31 4.59
C SER A 101 -2.76 -12.43 5.35
N ALA A 102 -3.12 -12.20 6.62
CA ALA A 102 -3.89 -13.14 7.41
C ALA A 102 -5.34 -13.30 6.91
N ILE A 103 -5.95 -12.21 6.45
CA ILE A 103 -7.35 -12.21 5.97
C ILE A 103 -7.44 -12.78 4.54
N ARG A 104 -6.49 -12.43 3.67
CA ARG A 104 -6.37 -12.93 2.28
C ARG A 104 -5.20 -13.92 2.15
N PRO A 105 -5.40 -15.20 2.54
CA PRO A 105 -4.39 -16.23 2.40
C PRO A 105 -4.04 -16.44 0.92
N GLY A 106 -2.79 -16.80 0.62
CA GLY A 106 -2.26 -16.81 -0.75
C GLY A 106 -1.55 -15.52 -1.15
N THR A 107 -1.10 -14.73 -0.17
CA THR A 107 -0.24 -13.57 -0.39
C THR A 107 1.04 -13.98 -1.10
N SER A 108 1.42 -13.24 -2.14
CA SER A 108 2.64 -13.50 -2.92
C SER A 108 3.57 -12.28 -2.89
N PRO A 109 4.86 -12.43 -2.58
CA PRO A 109 5.83 -11.36 -2.71
C PRO A 109 6.21 -11.18 -4.18
N GLU A 110 5.98 -9.99 -4.72
CA GLU A 110 6.21 -9.68 -6.14
C GLU A 110 7.48 -8.83 -6.33
N VAL A 111 7.76 -7.95 -5.36
CA VAL A 111 9.03 -7.20 -5.27
C VAL A 111 9.45 -7.13 -3.82
N GLN A 112 10.70 -7.49 -3.51
CA GLN A 112 11.27 -7.35 -2.18
C GLN A 112 12.06 -6.05 -2.07
N ALA A 113 11.96 -5.38 -0.93
CA ALA A 113 12.79 -4.23 -0.60
C ALA A 113 14.28 -4.62 -0.59
N ASP A 114 15.12 -3.74 -1.11
CA ASP A 114 16.58 -3.86 -1.07
C ASP A 114 17.18 -2.61 -0.41
N PRO A 115 17.29 -2.59 0.93
CA PRO A 115 17.80 -1.44 1.67
C PRO A 115 19.31 -1.24 1.53
N ALA A 116 20.04 -2.25 1.05
CA ALA A 116 21.47 -2.11 0.77
C ALA A 116 21.71 -1.29 -0.51
N LYS A 117 20.77 -1.36 -1.46
CA LYS A 117 20.84 -0.66 -2.74
C LYS A 117 20.04 0.64 -2.79
N TYR A 118 18.89 0.71 -2.10
CA TYR A 118 17.99 1.85 -2.18
C TYR A 118 17.69 2.44 -0.79
N PHE A 119 17.92 3.74 -0.66
CA PHE A 119 17.40 4.51 0.46
C PHE A 119 15.87 4.51 0.42
N GLU A 120 15.21 4.35 1.59
CA GLU A 120 13.75 4.29 1.70
C GLU A 120 13.08 3.26 0.77
N SER A 121 13.68 2.06 0.72
CA SER A 121 13.16 0.93 -0.06
C SER A 121 11.78 0.45 0.42
N ALA A 122 11.03 -0.16 -0.49
CA ALA A 122 9.71 -0.71 -0.24
C ALA A 122 9.53 -2.07 -0.94
N SER A 123 8.53 -2.82 -0.49
CA SER A 123 8.12 -4.11 -1.05
C SER A 123 6.79 -3.97 -1.78
N LEU A 124 6.52 -4.90 -2.70
CA LEU A 124 5.22 -5.09 -3.32
C LEU A 124 4.75 -6.52 -3.03
N ILE A 125 3.57 -6.64 -2.44
CA ILE A 125 2.90 -7.93 -2.24
C ILE A 125 1.53 -7.92 -2.93
N ARG A 126 1.11 -9.10 -3.40
CA ARG A 126 -0.18 -9.34 -4.03
C ARG A 126 -1.07 -10.17 -3.12
N LEU A 127 -2.29 -9.70 -2.87
CA LEU A 127 -3.29 -10.39 -2.05
C LEU A 127 -4.59 -10.61 -2.84
N VAL A 128 -4.85 -11.85 -3.21
CA VAL A 128 -6.04 -12.25 -3.98
C VAL A 128 -7.28 -12.31 -3.08
N ALA A 129 -8.45 -12.06 -3.66
CA ALA A 129 -9.71 -12.33 -2.96
C ALA A 129 -9.82 -13.83 -2.62
N ARG A 130 -10.50 -14.13 -1.51
CA ARG A 130 -10.87 -15.51 -1.15
C ARG A 130 -11.93 -16.05 -2.09
#